data_AF-A0A3N7JHA3-F1
#
_entry.id   AF-A0A3N7JHA3-F1
#
_cell.length_a   1.000
_cell.length_b   1.000
_cell.length_c   1.000
_cell.angle_alpha   90.00
_cell.angle_beta   90.00
_cell.angle_gamma   90.00
#
_symmetry.space_group_name_H-M   'P 1'
#
loop_
_entity.id
_entity.type
_entity.pdbx_description
1 polymer ?
#
loop_
_entity_poly.entity_id
_entity_poly.type
_entity_poly.pdbx_seq_one_letter_code
_entity_poly.pdbx_strand_id
1 'polypeptide(L)' 'KVIRLLATGRLDISKIVGGMWPLEEWEVAFRKMKDGEVIKSVLIPK' A
#
# COMPACT_ATOMS: atom_id res chain seq x y z
N LYS A 1 -5.61 -18.69 5.77
CA LYS A 1 -6.53 -18.09 6.77
C LYS A 1 -6.60 -16.55 6.73
N VAL A 2 -5.65 -15.82 6.14
CA VAL A 2 -5.68 -14.33 6.04
C VAL A 2 -6.77 -13.80 5.09
N ILE A 3 -6.95 -14.42 3.92
CA ILE A 3 -7.97 -13.99 2.93
C ILE A 3 -9.38 -13.93 3.55
N ARG A 4 -9.73 -14.89 4.43
CA ARG A 4 -11.00 -14.86 5.16
C ARG A 4 -11.12 -13.68 6.12
N LEU A 5 -10.02 -13.23 6.73
CA LEU A 5 -10.03 -12.05 7.61
C LEU A 5 -10.24 -10.77 6.80
N LEU A 6 -9.59 -10.66 5.64
CA LEU A 6 -9.81 -9.57 4.69
C LEU A 6 -11.27 -9.57 4.19
N ALA A 7 -11.77 -10.72 3.73
CA ALA A 7 -13.12 -10.87 3.19
C ALA A 7 -14.22 -10.60 4.23
N THR A 8 -13.95 -10.85 5.51
CA THR A 8 -14.88 -10.57 6.61
C THR A 8 -14.68 -9.20 7.25
N GLY A 9 -13.74 -8.38 6.76
CA GLY A 9 -13.39 -7.07 7.33
C GLY A 9 -12.74 -7.13 8.72
N ARG A 10 -12.47 -8.33 9.26
CA ARG A 10 -11.77 -8.50 10.55
C ARG A 10 -10.31 -8.09 10.48
N LEU A 11 -9.76 -8.02 9.27
CA LEU A 11 -8.49 -7.39 8.98
C LEU A 11 -8.75 -6.30 7.94
N ASP A 12 -8.75 -5.05 8.38
CA ASP A 12 -8.82 -3.88 7.51
C ASP A 12 -7.41 -3.34 7.28
N ILE A 13 -6.91 -3.52 6.05
CA ILE A 13 -5.57 -3.05 5.65
C ILE A 13 -5.57 -1.63 5.10
N SER A 14 -6.73 -1.02 4.89
CA SER A 14 -6.82 0.33 4.31
C SER A 14 -6.04 1.36 5.12
N LYS A 15 -5.94 1.15 6.44
CA LYS A 15 -5.22 2.02 7.38
C LYS A 15 -3.69 1.92 7.30
N ILE A 16 -3.17 0.88 6.65
CA ILE A 16 -1.73 0.61 6.56
C ILE A 16 -1.18 1.00 5.18
N VAL A 17 -2.04 1.02 4.16
CA VAL A 17 -1.69 1.49 2.82
C VAL A 17 -1.56 3.02 2.85
N GLY A 18 -0.32 3.50 2.77
CA GLY A 18 0.02 4.92 2.82
C GLY A 18 -0.10 5.64 1.47
N GLY A 19 -0.38 4.92 0.38
CA GLY A 19 -0.68 5.53 -0.92
C GLY A 19 -0.78 4.53 -2.06
N MET A 20 -1.58 4.90 -3.07
CA MET A 20 -1.61 4.24 -4.37
C MET A 20 -0.92 5.14 -5.39
N TRP A 21 -0.04 4.57 -6.21
CA TRP A 21 0.84 5.32 -7.10
C TRP A 21 0.78 4.74 -8.51
N PRO A 22 0.81 5.55 -9.57
CA PRO A 22 1.08 5.06 -10.91
C PRO A 22 2.42 4.31 -10.95
N LEU A 23 2.53 3.29 -11.80
CA LEU A 23 3.78 2.53 -11.95
C LEU A 23 4.95 3.43 -12.37
N GLU A 24 4.71 4.47 -13.17
CA GLU A 24 5.70 5.44 -13.59
C GLU A 24 6.31 6.24 -12.42
N GLU A 25 5.58 6.35 -11.30
CA GLU A 25 5.99 7.07 -10.10
C GLU A 25 6.62 6.16 -9.04
N TRP A 26 7.07 4.96 -9.43
CA TRP A 26 7.64 3.98 -8.50
C TRP A 26 8.73 4.60 -7.62
N GLU A 27 9.67 5.36 -8.19
CA GLU A 27 10.80 5.90 -7.43
C GLU A 27 10.36 6.84 -6.30
N VAL A 28 9.32 7.66 -6.53
CA VAL A 28 8.72 8.53 -5.52
C VAL A 28 8.08 7.70 -4.40
N ALA A 29 7.31 6.67 -4.78
CA ALA A 29 6.66 5.77 -3.84
C ALA A 29 7.69 5.04 -2.94
N PHE A 30 8.84 4.66 -3.50
CA PHE A 30 9.93 4.01 -2.76
C PHE A 30 10.71 4.98 -1.87
N ARG A 31 11.01 6.21 -2.33
CA ARG A 31 11.66 7.23 -1.49
C ARG A 31 10.82 7.57 -0.26
N LYS A 32 9.52 7.84 -0.45
CA LYS A 32 8.61 8.12 0.66
C LYS A 32 8.50 6.97 1.66
N MET A 33 8.56 5.72 1.20
CA MET A 33 8.63 4.56 2.11
C MET A 33 9.95 4.53 2.88
N LYS A 34 11.07 4.77 2.21
CA LYS A 34 12.41 4.80 2.83
C LYS A 34 12.54 5.90 3.87
N ASP A 35 11.97 7.06 3.60
CA ASP A 35 12.03 8.24 4.47
C ASP A 35 11.00 8.16 5.63
N GLY A 36 10.19 7.09 5.67
CA GLY A 36 9.20 6.85 6.72
C GLY A 36 7.94 7.71 6.59
N GLU A 37 7.76 8.42 5.48
CA GLU A 37 6.55 9.21 5.20
C GLU A 37 5.33 8.32 4.96
N VAL A 38 5.52 7.12 4.41
CA VAL A 38 4.46 6.13 4.18
C VAL A 38 4.92 4.72 4.56
N ILE A 39 4.03 3.92 5.14
CA ILE A 39 4.35 2.56 5.62
C ILE A 39 4.32 1.54 4.46
N LYS A 40 3.32 1.64 3.58
CA LYS A 40 3.13 0.72 2.45
C LYS A 40 2.58 1.44 1.24
N SER A 41 3.28 1.33 0.11
CA SER A 41 2.81 1.81 -1.19
C SER A 41 2.26 0.67 -2.04
N VAL A 42 1.23 0.95 -2.82
CA VAL A 42 0.71 0.07 -3.88
C VAL A 42 0.95 0.74 -5.22
N LEU A 43 1.66 0.07 -6.12
CA LEU A 43 1.84 0.53 -7.50
C LEU A 43 0.70 -0.01 -8.36
N ILE A 44 0.05 0.86 -9.12
CA ILE A 44 -1.00 0.50 -10.07
C ILE A 44 -0.38 0.46 -11.48
N PRO A 45 -0.31 -0.70 -12.12
CA PRO A 45 0.01 -0.79 -13.55
C PRO A 45 -1.12 -0.17 -14.38
N LYS A 46 -0.77 0.52 -15.47
CA LYS A 46 -1.76 0.92 -16.49
C LYS A 46 -2.48 -0.29 -17.07
#